data_AF-A0A2E4QVG2-F1
#
_entry.id   AF-A0A2E4QVG2-F1
#
_cell.length_a   1.000
_cell.length_b   1.000
_cell.length_c   1.000
_cell.angle_alpha   90.00
_cell.angle_beta   90.00
_cell.angle_gamma   90.00
#
_symmetry.space_group_name_H-M   'P 1'
#
loop_
_entity.id
_entity.type
_entity.pdbx_description
1 polymer ?
#
loop_
_entity_poly.entity_id
_entity_poly.type
_entity_poly.pdbx_seq_one_letter_code
_entity_poly.pdbx_strand_id
1 'polypeptide(L)'
;MFLSESQDAITAAMIRSAAARLLPDIECGAGELYIFTRSAALFCAAYLAASAADRPLVLLPQGSADFRAEQNVPANSFVSDHENGGHWLTFDGADRQLTIEGADAELVFFTSGSSGAAKSIRRMPVAIETEARHWAEWLDGQIDHVAGTVSHQHIYGLIFRVFLPVLGKITSSDLAALSWEALSVQIHDRTLVATSPAHLTRLPDAQNGPGLDHAMTVSSGGPLPWTAAQAATELFGFAPLEVLGSTETSGVARRFRNSENEPWTVLGGVSATVSDDGVLQVSSPFTGDANPVSMGDRATFLPDGRFELGGRVDRILKVEGKRVSLNRVESALRQNDFVEEVALLPTQQGARERLSALVVLNDAGRLELGRLGAFAFSRKLIVASGDRLAPTERPKRWRFVPDIPVNSQGKRVQRDLAALFEVPRMQEILSPQRLEVTDDKAHLVFKVEPDLPWFRGHFTNAPVLPGLSQVHMAVRLAEEIWSVAPASFNVSRMKFQKVIQPGDVVEMDLSFNFQTRRLTFSMTGPDIKYSGGVIG
;
A
#
# COMPACT_ATOMS: atom_id res chain seq x y z
N MET A 1 -26.23 -2.90 10.59
CA MET A 1 -26.85 -3.34 9.31
C MET A 1 -25.91 -2.92 8.21
N PHE A 2 -25.68 -3.77 7.21
CA PHE A 2 -24.81 -3.41 6.08
C PHE A 2 -25.65 -3.01 4.87
N LEU A 3 -25.10 -2.16 4.01
CA LEU A 3 -25.69 -1.79 2.72
C LEU A 3 -24.87 -2.44 1.61
N SER A 4 -25.54 -3.14 0.69
CA SER A 4 -24.90 -3.69 -0.52
C SER A 4 -24.50 -2.57 -1.49
N GLU A 5 -23.80 -2.91 -2.57
CA GLU A 5 -23.53 -1.95 -3.66
C GLU A 5 -24.81 -1.39 -4.29
N SER A 6 -25.88 -2.17 -4.32
CA SER A 6 -27.22 -1.77 -4.76
C SER A 6 -28.02 -1.02 -3.70
N GLN A 7 -27.41 -0.68 -2.56
CA GLN A 7 -28.04 -0.01 -1.41
C GLN A 7 -29.16 -0.82 -0.73
N ASP A 8 -29.17 -2.14 -0.96
CA ASP A 8 -30.09 -3.06 -0.28
C ASP A 8 -29.57 -3.38 1.13
N ALA A 9 -30.51 -3.50 2.07
CA ALA A 9 -30.19 -3.81 3.45
C ALA A 9 -29.79 -5.27 3.65
N ILE A 10 -28.56 -5.51 4.11
CA ILE A 10 -28.09 -6.80 4.60
C ILE A 10 -28.35 -6.86 6.11
N THR A 11 -29.34 -7.67 6.48
CA THR A 11 -29.85 -7.74 7.85
C THR A 11 -29.05 -8.70 8.73
N ALA A 12 -29.14 -8.53 10.05
CA ALA A 12 -28.55 -9.47 11.01
C ALA A 12 -29.13 -10.89 10.89
N ALA A 13 -30.37 -11.04 10.40
CA ALA A 13 -30.97 -12.35 10.14
C ALA A 13 -30.27 -13.07 8.98
N MET A 14 -29.97 -12.35 7.89
CA MET A 14 -29.23 -12.90 6.75
C MET A 14 -27.82 -13.34 7.16
N ILE A 15 -27.12 -12.52 7.96
CA ILE A 15 -25.78 -12.83 8.48
C ILE A 15 -25.81 -14.09 9.36
N ARG A 16 -26.77 -14.18 10.30
CA ARG A 16 -26.94 -15.37 11.14
C ARG A 16 -27.29 -16.62 10.33
N SER A 17 -28.11 -16.48 9.30
CA SER A 17 -28.46 -17.59 8.43
C SER A 17 -27.27 -18.09 7.61
N ALA A 18 -26.44 -17.18 7.09
CA ALA A 18 -25.19 -17.54 6.42
C ALA A 18 -24.22 -18.26 7.37
N ALA A 19 -24.09 -17.79 8.61
CA ALA A 19 -23.28 -18.45 9.65
C ALA A 19 -23.78 -19.88 9.95
N ALA A 20 -25.10 -20.05 10.12
CA ALA A 20 -25.74 -21.33 10.37
C ALA A 20 -25.55 -22.35 9.23
N ARG A 21 -25.36 -21.87 8.00
CA ARG A 21 -25.07 -22.72 6.83
C ARG A 21 -23.60 -23.15 6.78
N LEU A 22 -22.68 -22.26 7.16
CA LEU A 22 -21.25 -22.56 7.19
C LEU A 22 -20.86 -23.51 8.34
N LEU A 23 -21.54 -23.39 9.49
CA LEU A 23 -21.14 -24.07 10.72
C LEU A 23 -20.90 -25.60 10.58
N PRO A 24 -21.79 -26.40 9.95
CA PRO A 24 -21.57 -27.84 9.81
C PRO A 24 -20.30 -28.22 9.04
N ASP A 25 -19.88 -27.37 8.10
CA ASP A 25 -18.72 -27.63 7.24
C ASP A 25 -17.39 -27.37 7.96
N ILE A 26 -17.41 -26.50 8.98
CA ILE A 26 -16.22 -26.09 9.75
C ILE A 26 -16.11 -26.77 11.13
N GLU A 27 -17.21 -27.29 11.68
CA GLU A 27 -17.23 -28.02 12.96
C GLU A 27 -16.39 -29.31 12.93
N CYS A 28 -16.27 -29.95 11.77
CA CYS A 28 -15.51 -31.20 11.64
C CYS A 28 -13.98 -30.99 11.61
N GLY A 29 -13.49 -29.74 11.64
CA GLY A 29 -12.07 -29.41 11.49
C GLY A 29 -11.40 -28.98 12.80
N ALA A 30 -10.17 -29.43 13.04
CA ALA A 30 -9.33 -28.95 14.14
C ALA A 30 -8.45 -27.75 13.70
N GLY A 31 -8.21 -26.80 14.60
CA GLY A 31 -7.27 -25.69 14.40
C GLY A 31 -7.90 -24.40 13.91
N GLU A 32 -7.08 -23.52 13.32
CA GLU A 32 -7.49 -22.19 12.87
C GLU A 32 -8.39 -22.23 11.63
N LEU A 33 -9.26 -21.23 11.49
CA LEU A 33 -9.99 -20.94 10.26
C LEU A 33 -9.36 -19.74 9.57
N TYR A 34 -9.05 -19.87 8.29
CA TYR A 34 -8.44 -18.81 7.49
C TYR A 34 -9.51 -18.17 6.63
N ILE A 35 -9.64 -16.85 6.70
CA ILE A 35 -10.71 -16.13 6.00
C ILE A 35 -10.18 -15.05 5.08
N PHE A 36 -10.77 -14.98 3.89
CA PHE A 36 -10.71 -13.82 3.03
C PHE A 36 -12.08 -13.57 2.41
N THR A 37 -12.78 -12.52 2.85
CA THR A 37 -14.02 -12.07 2.21
C THR A 37 -13.92 -10.65 1.68
N ARG A 38 -14.62 -10.34 0.59
CA ARG A 38 -14.84 -8.94 0.17
C ARG A 38 -15.97 -8.30 0.98
N SER A 39 -17.03 -9.05 1.24
CA SER A 39 -18.16 -8.65 2.08
C SER A 39 -17.77 -8.62 3.56
N ALA A 40 -17.97 -7.46 4.20
CA ALA A 40 -17.82 -7.29 5.64
C ALA A 40 -18.94 -8.02 6.40
N ALA A 41 -20.14 -8.09 5.82
CA ALA A 41 -21.27 -8.82 6.37
C ALA A 41 -21.07 -10.35 6.33
N LEU A 42 -20.48 -10.89 5.25
CA LEU A 42 -20.09 -12.31 5.22
C LEU A 42 -18.89 -12.60 6.13
N PHE A 43 -17.97 -11.64 6.33
CA PHE A 43 -16.98 -11.76 7.41
C PHE A 43 -17.67 -11.94 8.77
N CYS A 44 -18.69 -11.14 9.09
CA CYS A 44 -19.46 -11.31 10.33
C CYS A 44 -20.09 -12.70 10.42
N ALA A 45 -20.64 -13.23 9.31
CA ALA A 45 -21.22 -14.58 9.29
C ALA A 45 -20.17 -15.66 9.61
N ALA A 46 -19.00 -15.58 8.99
CA ALA A 46 -17.90 -16.49 9.27
C ALA A 46 -17.38 -16.37 10.70
N TYR A 47 -17.33 -15.16 11.26
CA TYR A 47 -16.93 -14.93 12.63
C TYR A 47 -17.90 -15.53 13.65
N LEU A 48 -19.22 -15.42 13.41
CA LEU A 48 -20.22 -16.07 14.24
C LEU A 48 -20.11 -17.61 14.17
N ALA A 49 -19.88 -18.15 12.97
CA ALA A 49 -19.71 -19.59 12.78
C ALA A 49 -18.40 -20.10 13.44
N ALA A 50 -17.30 -19.35 13.30
CA ALA A 50 -16.03 -19.65 13.97
C ALA A 50 -16.15 -19.61 15.50
N SER A 51 -16.91 -18.64 16.02
CA SER A 51 -17.21 -18.55 17.46
C SER A 51 -18.04 -19.72 17.95
N ALA A 52 -19.07 -20.13 17.20
CA ALA A 52 -19.87 -21.31 17.53
C ALA A 52 -19.05 -22.61 17.50
N ALA A 53 -18.05 -22.69 16.63
CA ALA A 53 -17.13 -23.82 16.51
C ALA A 53 -15.93 -23.76 17.47
N ASP A 54 -15.78 -22.69 18.27
CA ASP A 54 -14.60 -22.41 19.12
C ASP A 54 -13.26 -22.47 18.36
N ARG A 55 -13.22 -21.87 17.17
CA ARG A 55 -12.03 -21.83 16.30
C ARG A 55 -11.51 -20.40 16.13
N PRO A 56 -10.21 -20.13 16.36
CA PRO A 56 -9.62 -18.85 16.03
C PRO A 56 -9.77 -18.53 14.54
N LEU A 57 -10.08 -17.27 14.24
CA LEU A 57 -10.29 -16.77 12.89
C LEU A 57 -9.09 -15.93 12.44
N VAL A 58 -8.38 -16.43 11.43
CA VAL A 58 -7.19 -15.81 10.85
C VAL A 58 -7.56 -15.00 9.63
N LEU A 59 -7.43 -13.68 9.72
CA LEU A 59 -7.76 -12.73 8.66
C LEU A 59 -6.60 -12.66 7.67
N LEU A 60 -6.79 -13.25 6.50
CA LEU A 60 -5.81 -13.18 5.42
C LEU A 60 -5.87 -11.80 4.74
N PRO A 61 -4.73 -11.15 4.45
CA PRO A 61 -4.72 -9.87 3.74
C PRO A 61 -5.10 -10.01 2.26
N GLN A 62 -4.95 -11.20 1.69
CA GLN A 62 -5.37 -11.56 0.34
C GLN A 62 -5.77 -13.03 0.26
N GLY A 63 -6.64 -13.36 -0.69
CA GLY A 63 -7.16 -14.71 -0.86
C GLY A 63 -6.48 -15.54 -1.95
N SER A 64 -5.45 -15.06 -2.65
CA SER A 64 -4.90 -15.76 -3.83
C SER A 64 -4.33 -17.15 -3.52
N ALA A 65 -4.41 -18.07 -4.48
CA ALA A 65 -3.91 -19.45 -4.31
C ALA A 65 -2.41 -19.49 -3.97
N ASP A 66 -1.60 -18.66 -4.62
CA ASP A 66 -0.15 -18.57 -4.37
C ASP A 66 0.16 -18.12 -2.93
N PHE A 67 -0.57 -17.11 -2.44
CA PHE A 67 -0.39 -16.63 -1.07
C PHE A 67 -0.81 -17.67 -0.04
N ARG A 68 -1.94 -18.36 -0.28
CA ARG A 68 -2.38 -19.46 0.59
C ARG A 68 -1.36 -20.59 0.63
N ALA A 69 -0.75 -20.92 -0.51
CA ALA A 69 0.34 -21.91 -0.57
C ALA A 69 1.58 -21.45 0.20
N GLU A 70 1.99 -20.18 0.05
CA GLU A 70 3.12 -19.59 0.81
C GLU A 70 2.88 -19.63 2.33
N GLN A 71 1.64 -19.41 2.75
CA GLN A 71 1.24 -19.44 4.17
C GLN A 71 0.82 -20.84 4.67
N ASN A 72 0.92 -21.89 3.84
CA ASN A 72 0.50 -23.26 4.15
C ASN A 72 -0.95 -23.38 4.65
N VAL A 73 -1.86 -22.59 4.07
CA VAL A 73 -3.29 -22.59 4.46
C VAL A 73 -3.98 -23.88 4.00
N PRO A 74 -4.55 -24.68 4.91
CA PRO A 74 -5.29 -25.89 4.53
C PRO A 74 -6.60 -25.55 3.79
N ALA A 75 -6.86 -26.22 2.66
CA ALA A 75 -8.06 -25.99 1.85
C ALA A 75 -9.37 -26.20 2.64
N ASN A 76 -9.43 -27.21 3.51
CA ASN A 76 -10.59 -27.50 4.37
C ASN A 76 -10.78 -26.52 5.54
N SER A 77 -9.89 -25.55 5.70
CA SER A 77 -9.95 -24.52 6.75
C SER A 77 -9.98 -23.11 6.17
N PHE A 78 -10.07 -22.96 4.85
CA PHE A 78 -10.18 -21.68 4.17
C PHE A 78 -11.65 -21.34 3.90
N VAL A 79 -12.05 -20.08 4.15
CA VAL A 79 -13.40 -19.55 3.94
C VAL A 79 -13.33 -18.30 3.06
N SER A 80 -14.14 -18.22 2.01
CA SER A 80 -14.20 -17.06 1.12
C SER A 80 -15.54 -16.86 0.44
N ASP A 81 -15.83 -15.62 0.03
CA ASP A 81 -16.94 -15.22 -0.85
C ASP A 81 -16.46 -14.78 -2.25
N HIS A 82 -15.16 -14.93 -2.52
CA HIS A 82 -14.52 -14.37 -3.71
C HIS A 82 -13.59 -15.38 -4.41
N GLU A 83 -12.82 -16.15 -3.63
CA GLU A 83 -11.81 -17.07 -4.17
C GLU A 83 -12.20 -18.52 -3.94
N ASN A 84 -12.13 -19.34 -4.99
CA ASN A 84 -12.31 -20.78 -4.86
C ASN A 84 -11.09 -21.45 -4.20
N GLY A 85 -11.32 -22.53 -3.45
CA GLY A 85 -10.25 -23.30 -2.80
C GLY A 85 -10.51 -23.71 -1.35
N GLY A 86 -11.73 -23.51 -0.86
CA GLY A 86 -12.18 -23.92 0.47
C GLY A 86 -13.70 -23.82 0.57
N HIS A 87 -14.20 -23.46 1.75
CA HIS A 87 -15.62 -23.24 2.02
C HIS A 87 -16.10 -21.93 1.39
N TRP A 88 -17.20 -22.02 0.63
CA TRP A 88 -17.79 -20.86 -0.03
C TRP A 88 -18.87 -20.23 0.85
N LEU A 89 -18.85 -18.91 0.99
CA LEU A 89 -19.78 -18.17 1.81
C LEU A 89 -20.68 -17.27 0.96
N THR A 90 -22.00 -17.37 1.17
CA THR A 90 -23.01 -16.57 0.46
C THR A 90 -24.26 -16.33 1.31
N PHE A 91 -25.00 -15.26 1.00
CA PHE A 91 -26.33 -15.01 1.55
C PHE A 91 -27.40 -15.93 0.95
N ASP A 92 -27.15 -16.52 -0.22
CA ASP A 92 -28.08 -17.43 -0.87
C ASP A 92 -28.25 -18.74 -0.09
N GLY A 93 -29.42 -19.35 -0.24
CA GLY A 93 -29.75 -20.65 0.33
C GLY A 93 -30.87 -20.59 1.37
N ALA A 94 -31.26 -21.77 1.86
CA ALA A 94 -32.36 -21.90 2.81
C ALA A 94 -32.08 -21.13 4.11
N ASP A 95 -33.11 -20.51 4.65
CA ASP A 95 -33.05 -19.83 5.95
C ASP A 95 -32.75 -20.83 7.06
N ARG A 96 -31.79 -20.48 7.91
CA ARG A 96 -31.40 -21.26 9.09
C ARG A 96 -31.22 -20.33 10.27
N GLN A 97 -31.51 -20.84 11.47
CA GLN A 97 -31.27 -20.11 12.71
C GLN A 97 -30.00 -20.62 13.37
N LEU A 98 -29.19 -19.67 13.82
CA LEU A 98 -28.04 -19.90 14.69
C LEU A 98 -28.24 -19.07 15.95
N THR A 99 -28.17 -19.75 17.10
CA THR A 99 -28.11 -19.13 18.41
C THR A 99 -26.71 -19.38 18.97
N ILE A 100 -26.02 -18.32 19.38
CA ILE A 100 -24.72 -18.40 20.05
C ILE A 100 -24.80 -17.67 21.39
N GLU A 101 -24.18 -18.24 22.42
CA GLU A 101 -24.11 -17.65 23.77
C GLU A 101 -22.93 -16.68 23.95
N GLY A 102 -22.33 -16.22 22.85
CA GLY A 102 -21.18 -15.33 22.82
C GLY A 102 -20.48 -15.39 21.47
N ALA A 103 -19.70 -14.36 21.14
CA ALA A 103 -18.85 -14.34 19.96
C ALA A 103 -17.42 -14.05 20.43
N ASP A 104 -16.69 -15.10 20.79
CA ASP A 104 -15.41 -14.99 21.51
C ASP A 104 -14.23 -15.58 20.74
N ALA A 105 -14.43 -15.99 19.47
CA ALA A 105 -13.34 -16.50 18.65
C ALA A 105 -12.21 -15.47 18.55
N GLU A 106 -10.99 -15.92 18.85
CA GLU A 106 -9.80 -15.07 18.73
C GLU A 106 -9.59 -14.64 17.27
N LEU A 107 -9.25 -13.37 17.07
CA LEU A 107 -8.96 -12.81 15.76
C LEU A 107 -7.45 -12.74 15.57
N VAL A 108 -6.95 -13.36 14.50
CA VAL A 108 -5.52 -13.41 14.20
C VAL A 108 -5.24 -12.59 12.95
N PHE A 109 -4.39 -11.58 13.07
CA PHE A 109 -4.01 -10.68 11.98
C PHE A 109 -2.62 -10.99 11.47
N PHE A 110 -2.42 -10.93 10.16
CA PHE A 110 -1.08 -10.89 9.59
C PHE A 110 -0.53 -9.47 9.58
N THR A 111 0.65 -9.28 10.15
CA THR A 111 1.42 -8.04 10.02
C THR A 111 2.67 -8.29 9.19
N SER A 112 2.96 -7.36 8.28
CA SER A 112 4.23 -7.31 7.59
C SER A 112 5.32 -6.89 8.59
N GLY A 113 5.96 -7.88 9.23
CA GLY A 113 7.08 -7.62 10.13
C GLY A 113 8.23 -6.94 9.38
N SER A 114 8.93 -6.02 10.06
CA SER A 114 10.17 -5.39 9.56
C SER A 114 11.31 -6.38 9.28
N SER A 115 11.14 -7.66 9.65
CA SER A 115 12.07 -8.77 9.44
C SER A 115 11.75 -9.67 8.25
N GLY A 116 10.75 -9.35 7.42
CA GLY A 116 10.46 -10.05 6.16
C GLY A 116 9.60 -11.33 6.27
N ALA A 117 9.51 -11.96 7.44
CA ALA A 117 8.49 -12.98 7.72
C ALA A 117 7.24 -12.31 8.34
N ALA A 118 6.05 -12.61 7.82
CA ALA A 118 4.80 -12.10 8.37
C ALA A 118 4.62 -12.59 9.81
N LYS A 119 4.37 -11.68 10.75
CA LYS A 119 4.09 -12.03 12.15
C LYS A 119 2.58 -12.05 12.35
N SER A 120 2.06 -13.13 12.91
CA SER A 120 0.68 -13.20 13.34
C SER A 120 0.51 -12.49 14.69
N ILE A 121 -0.54 -11.69 14.80
CA ILE A 121 -0.90 -10.98 16.02
C ILE A 121 -2.29 -11.41 16.42
N ARG A 122 -2.38 -11.99 17.61
CA ARG A 122 -3.60 -12.52 18.17
C ARG A 122 -4.30 -11.45 19.01
N ARG A 123 -5.62 -11.35 18.85
CA ARG A 123 -6.44 -10.31 19.46
C ARG A 123 -7.75 -10.91 19.96
N MET A 124 -8.08 -10.63 21.21
CA MET A 124 -9.40 -10.93 21.74
C MET A 124 -10.43 -9.92 21.22
N PRO A 125 -11.61 -10.37 20.76
CA PRO A 125 -12.67 -9.48 20.29
C PRO A 125 -13.05 -8.39 21.29
N VAL A 126 -13.11 -8.72 22.58
CA VAL A 126 -13.44 -7.78 23.66
C VAL A 126 -12.53 -6.54 23.68
N ALA A 127 -11.25 -6.67 23.34
CA ALA A 127 -10.32 -5.55 23.29
C ALA A 127 -10.62 -4.61 22.10
N ILE A 128 -10.95 -5.20 20.95
CA ILE A 128 -11.38 -4.47 19.73
C ILE A 128 -12.73 -3.78 19.96
N GLU A 129 -13.68 -4.48 20.60
CA GLU A 129 -14.97 -3.92 20.98
C GLU A 129 -14.82 -2.74 21.95
N THR A 130 -13.87 -2.82 22.89
CA THR A 130 -13.63 -1.74 23.85
C THR A 130 -13.19 -0.46 23.15
N GLU A 131 -12.33 -0.57 22.14
CA GLU A 131 -11.98 0.58 21.28
C GLU A 131 -13.18 1.05 20.45
N ALA A 132 -13.92 0.12 19.83
CA ALA A 132 -15.07 0.47 19.00
C ALA A 132 -16.17 1.18 19.82
N ARG A 133 -16.39 0.81 21.09
CA ARG A 133 -17.28 1.54 22.01
C ARG A 133 -16.76 2.95 22.31
N HIS A 134 -15.46 3.10 22.54
CA HIS A 134 -14.85 4.42 22.72
C HIS A 134 -15.13 5.33 21.52
N TRP A 135 -14.97 4.82 20.30
CA TRP A 135 -15.30 5.58 19.09
C TRP A 135 -16.81 5.81 18.92
N ALA A 136 -17.65 4.84 19.24
CA ALA A 136 -19.10 4.98 19.17
C ALA A 136 -19.62 6.08 20.09
N GLU A 137 -19.09 6.16 21.32
CA GLU A 137 -19.39 7.23 22.27
C GLU A 137 -18.86 8.58 21.79
N TRP A 138 -17.63 8.62 21.26
CA TRP A 138 -17.02 9.87 20.78
C TRP A 138 -17.73 10.43 19.54
N LEU A 139 -18.26 9.55 18.68
CA LEU A 139 -18.94 9.90 17.43
C LEU A 139 -20.47 9.91 17.54
N ASP A 140 -21.02 9.72 18.75
CA ASP A 140 -22.46 9.64 18.95
C ASP A 140 -23.17 10.90 18.43
N GLY A 141 -24.24 10.70 17.68
CA GLY A 141 -24.97 11.78 17.01
C GLY A 141 -24.22 12.51 15.89
N GLN A 142 -22.93 12.25 15.65
CA GLN A 142 -22.17 12.88 14.56
C GLN A 142 -22.28 12.08 13.26
N ILE A 143 -22.33 10.76 13.35
CA ILE A 143 -22.37 9.86 12.19
C ILE A 143 -23.57 8.90 12.28
N ASP A 144 -24.06 8.44 11.13
CA ASP A 144 -25.07 7.38 11.02
C ASP A 144 -24.74 6.32 9.94
N HIS A 145 -23.63 6.51 9.24
CA HIS A 145 -23.09 5.58 8.26
C HIS A 145 -21.57 5.55 8.26
N VAL A 146 -21.00 4.40 7.91
CA VAL A 146 -19.58 4.25 7.61
C VAL A 146 -19.39 3.68 6.20
N ALA A 147 -18.57 4.35 5.40
CA ALA A 147 -18.02 3.84 4.16
C ALA A 147 -16.49 3.85 4.25
N GLY A 148 -15.77 3.28 3.28
CA GLY A 148 -14.31 3.37 3.34
C GLY A 148 -13.56 2.63 2.24
N THR A 149 -12.32 3.04 2.05
CA THR A 149 -11.38 2.41 1.11
C THR A 149 -10.51 1.35 1.79
N VAL A 150 -10.45 1.37 3.13
CA VAL A 150 -9.70 0.36 3.90
C VAL A 150 -10.59 -0.85 4.16
N SER A 151 -10.07 -2.04 3.86
CA SER A 151 -10.80 -3.29 4.02
C SER A 151 -10.78 -3.81 5.47
N HIS A 152 -11.76 -4.63 5.84
CA HIS A 152 -11.88 -5.20 7.20
C HIS A 152 -10.79 -6.23 7.54
N GLN A 153 -9.99 -6.66 6.57
CA GLN A 153 -8.76 -7.44 6.82
C GLN A 153 -7.74 -6.63 7.64
N HIS A 154 -7.78 -5.30 7.57
CA HIS A 154 -6.94 -4.43 8.39
C HIS A 154 -7.63 -4.13 9.72
N ILE A 155 -6.89 -4.11 10.84
CA ILE A 155 -7.47 -3.90 12.18
C ILE A 155 -8.34 -2.63 12.26
N TYR A 156 -7.89 -1.52 11.67
CA TYR A 156 -8.70 -0.29 11.62
C TYR A 156 -9.90 -0.38 10.68
N GLY A 157 -9.79 -1.08 9.55
CA GLY A 157 -10.95 -1.33 8.71
C GLY A 157 -11.98 -2.18 9.46
N LEU A 158 -11.53 -3.15 10.24
CA LEU A 158 -12.38 -3.97 11.10
C LEU A 158 -13.06 -3.13 12.20
N ILE A 159 -12.30 -2.32 12.92
CA ILE A 159 -12.84 -1.44 13.97
C ILE A 159 -13.87 -0.48 13.37
N PHE A 160 -13.49 0.32 12.37
CA PHE A 160 -14.33 1.41 11.87
C PHE A 160 -15.49 0.92 10.98
N ARG A 161 -15.31 -0.12 10.16
CA ARG A 161 -16.36 -0.57 9.22
C ARG A 161 -17.21 -1.73 9.75
N VAL A 162 -16.78 -2.43 10.80
CA VAL A 162 -17.52 -3.58 11.34
C VAL A 162 -17.94 -3.35 12.79
N PHE A 163 -17.00 -3.24 13.73
CA PHE A 163 -17.33 -3.19 15.16
C PHE A 163 -18.01 -1.87 15.56
N LEU A 164 -17.49 -0.73 15.13
CA LEU A 164 -18.06 0.59 15.41
C LEU A 164 -19.52 0.67 14.91
N PRO A 165 -19.86 0.30 13.66
CA PRO A 165 -21.23 0.37 13.19
C PRO A 165 -22.20 -0.55 13.94
N VAL A 166 -21.74 -1.76 14.29
CA VAL A 166 -22.55 -2.72 15.05
C VAL A 166 -22.84 -2.19 16.46
N LEU A 167 -21.83 -1.70 17.16
CA LEU A 167 -21.95 -1.24 18.55
C LEU A 167 -22.61 0.14 18.65
N GLY A 168 -22.32 1.03 17.70
CA GLY A 168 -22.96 2.34 17.55
C GLY A 168 -24.37 2.27 16.97
N LYS A 169 -24.84 1.09 16.54
CA LYS A 169 -26.15 0.86 15.91
C LYS A 169 -26.40 1.72 14.67
N ILE A 170 -25.34 1.96 13.91
CA ILE A 170 -25.36 2.71 12.65
C ILE A 170 -25.19 1.76 11.45
N THR A 171 -25.26 2.31 10.24
CA THR A 171 -25.11 1.51 9.01
C THR A 171 -23.66 1.49 8.53
N SER A 172 -23.30 0.50 7.71
CA SER A 172 -21.96 0.40 7.10
C SER A 172 -22.06 -0.12 5.68
N SER A 173 -21.28 0.42 4.76
CA SER A 173 -21.15 -0.14 3.41
C SER A 173 -20.45 -1.49 3.47
N ASP A 174 -21.06 -2.51 2.85
CA ASP A 174 -20.59 -3.89 2.93
C ASP A 174 -19.19 -4.06 2.29
N LEU A 175 -19.00 -3.47 1.12
CA LEU A 175 -17.73 -3.53 0.39
C LEU A 175 -16.88 -2.29 0.63
N ALA A 176 -15.57 -2.49 0.73
CA ALA A 176 -14.62 -1.38 0.66
C ALA A 176 -14.59 -0.83 -0.77
N ALA A 177 -14.61 0.48 -0.91
CA ALA A 177 -14.48 1.11 -2.22
C ALA A 177 -13.04 0.98 -2.74
N LEU A 178 -12.90 0.55 -4.00
CA LEU A 178 -11.60 0.40 -4.66
C LEU A 178 -11.09 1.71 -5.29
N SER A 179 -11.97 2.70 -5.44
CA SER A 179 -11.64 4.03 -5.96
C SER A 179 -12.48 5.11 -5.27
N TRP A 180 -12.11 6.38 -5.47
CA TRP A 180 -12.85 7.52 -4.92
C TRP A 180 -14.22 7.70 -5.59
N GLU A 181 -14.34 7.36 -6.87
CA GLU A 181 -15.62 7.37 -7.61
C GLU A 181 -16.56 6.29 -7.06
N ALA A 182 -16.05 5.07 -6.82
CA ALA A 182 -16.84 4.01 -6.20
C ALA A 182 -17.24 4.35 -4.76
N LEU A 183 -16.41 5.09 -4.02
CA LEU A 183 -16.74 5.55 -2.68
C LEU A 183 -17.83 6.63 -2.70
N SER A 184 -17.82 7.50 -3.72
CA SER A 184 -18.75 8.65 -3.78
C SER A 184 -20.22 8.26 -3.77
N VAL A 185 -20.57 7.11 -4.35
CA VAL A 185 -21.94 6.59 -4.34
C VAL A 185 -22.34 5.94 -3.01
N GLN A 186 -21.38 5.72 -2.10
CA GLN A 186 -21.57 5.20 -0.75
C GLN A 186 -21.66 6.33 0.29
N ILE A 187 -21.33 7.57 -0.08
CA ILE A 187 -21.30 8.70 0.83
C ILE A 187 -22.63 9.44 0.79
N HIS A 188 -23.14 9.74 1.97
CA HIS A 188 -24.23 10.68 2.21
C HIS A 188 -23.91 11.53 3.44
N ASP A 189 -24.83 12.43 3.82
CA ASP A 189 -24.70 13.22 5.05
C ASP A 189 -24.35 12.35 6.25
N ARG A 190 -23.44 12.81 7.10
CA ARG A 190 -23.04 12.11 8.34
C ARG A 190 -22.39 10.74 8.11
N THR A 191 -21.75 10.57 6.95
CA THR A 191 -20.87 9.42 6.68
C THR A 191 -19.49 9.63 7.30
N LEU A 192 -18.98 8.63 7.99
CA LEU A 192 -17.55 8.50 8.29
C LEU A 192 -16.87 7.66 7.18
N VAL A 193 -15.81 8.20 6.59
CA VAL A 193 -14.97 7.51 5.62
C VAL A 193 -13.73 6.95 6.31
N ALA A 194 -13.67 5.62 6.42
CA ALA A 194 -12.49 4.89 6.89
C ALA A 194 -11.46 4.73 5.76
N THR A 195 -10.37 5.50 5.82
CA THR A 195 -9.35 5.54 4.77
C THR A 195 -7.92 5.48 5.35
N SER A 196 -6.91 5.64 4.51
CA SER A 196 -5.50 5.59 4.89
C SER A 196 -4.68 6.67 4.19
N PRO A 197 -3.45 6.97 4.67
CA PRO A 197 -2.55 7.89 3.99
C PRO A 197 -2.32 7.55 2.52
N ALA A 198 -2.23 6.26 2.19
CA ALA A 198 -1.96 5.82 0.81
C ALA A 198 -3.09 6.15 -0.16
N HIS A 199 -4.33 6.24 0.31
CA HIS A 199 -5.45 6.70 -0.50
C HIS A 199 -5.49 8.22 -0.53
N LEU A 200 -5.32 8.88 0.62
CA LEU A 200 -5.38 10.34 0.73
C LEU A 200 -4.27 11.07 -0.04
N THR A 201 -3.12 10.43 -0.29
CA THR A 201 -2.08 10.99 -1.17
C THR A 201 -2.43 10.92 -2.66
N ARG A 202 -3.55 10.28 -3.02
CA ARG A 202 -4.01 10.06 -4.39
C ARG A 202 -5.45 10.55 -4.57
N LEU A 203 -5.79 11.65 -3.92
CA LEU A 203 -7.10 12.28 -4.07
C LEU A 203 -7.27 12.86 -5.48
N PRO A 204 -8.49 12.83 -6.05
CA PRO A 204 -8.79 13.52 -7.29
C PRO A 204 -8.75 15.05 -7.08
N ASP A 205 -8.59 15.80 -8.18
CA ASP A 205 -8.63 17.27 -8.15
C ASP A 205 -9.98 17.78 -7.64
N ALA A 206 -9.96 18.72 -6.69
CA ALA A 206 -11.16 19.23 -6.01
C ALA A 206 -12.21 19.85 -6.95
N GLN A 207 -11.81 20.41 -8.10
CA GLN A 207 -12.74 21.01 -9.07
C GLN A 207 -13.55 19.96 -9.86
N ASN A 208 -13.08 18.71 -9.94
CA ASN A 208 -13.72 17.60 -10.64
C ASN A 208 -13.99 16.41 -9.70
N GLY A 209 -13.89 16.65 -8.39
CA GLY A 209 -14.04 15.62 -7.38
C GLY A 209 -15.48 15.09 -7.33
N PRO A 210 -15.67 13.81 -6.96
CA PRO A 210 -17.00 13.36 -6.57
C PRO A 210 -17.50 14.21 -5.39
N GLY A 211 -18.81 14.36 -5.20
CA GLY A 211 -19.38 15.09 -4.05
C GLY A 211 -19.03 14.43 -2.72
N LEU A 212 -17.86 14.74 -2.18
CA LEU A 212 -17.24 14.13 -0.99
C LEU A 212 -17.28 15.06 0.24
N ASP A 213 -17.80 16.28 0.08
CA ASP A 213 -17.82 17.39 1.03
C ASP A 213 -18.70 17.17 2.27
N HIS A 214 -19.44 16.05 2.33
CA HIS A 214 -20.36 15.72 3.42
C HIS A 214 -19.86 14.64 4.38
N ALA A 215 -18.61 14.17 4.22
CA ALA A 215 -18.07 13.07 5.00
C ALA A 215 -16.91 13.47 5.91
N MET A 216 -16.98 13.01 7.17
CA MET A 216 -15.81 13.00 8.05
C MET A 216 -14.85 11.92 7.58
N THR A 217 -13.54 12.15 7.60
CA THR A 217 -12.55 11.12 7.27
C THR A 217 -11.77 10.69 8.49
N VAL A 218 -11.53 9.39 8.63
CA VAL A 218 -10.57 8.83 9.57
C VAL A 218 -9.43 8.17 8.81
N SER A 219 -8.20 8.54 9.15
CA SER A 219 -6.98 8.06 8.51
C SER A 219 -6.08 7.37 9.53
N SER A 220 -5.68 6.13 9.23
CA SER A 220 -4.72 5.39 10.05
C SER A 220 -3.88 4.44 9.21
N GLY A 221 -2.91 3.78 9.86
CA GLY A 221 -2.01 2.80 9.23
C GLY A 221 -0.67 3.37 8.74
N GLY A 222 -0.42 4.69 8.89
CA GLY A 222 0.85 5.32 8.58
C GLY A 222 0.84 6.85 8.77
N PRO A 223 1.99 7.53 8.59
CA PRO A 223 2.04 8.98 8.62
C PRO A 223 1.38 9.56 7.36
N LEU A 224 0.41 10.47 7.55
CA LEU A 224 -0.20 11.23 6.47
C LEU A 224 0.70 12.44 6.11
N PRO A 225 1.16 12.61 4.86
CA PRO A 225 1.84 13.83 4.45
C PRO A 225 0.98 15.07 4.69
N TRP A 226 1.59 16.19 5.08
CA TRP A 226 0.85 17.41 5.38
C TRP A 226 0.07 17.93 4.17
N THR A 227 0.68 17.93 2.99
CA THR A 227 0.03 18.32 1.73
C THR A 227 -1.21 17.47 1.43
N ALA A 228 -1.16 16.17 1.68
CA ALA A 228 -2.30 15.27 1.50
C ALA A 228 -3.43 15.55 2.52
N ALA A 229 -3.10 15.91 3.76
CA ALA A 229 -4.11 16.32 4.74
C ALA A 229 -4.79 17.64 4.35
N GLN A 230 -4.04 18.60 3.78
CA GLN A 230 -4.60 19.85 3.27
C GLN A 230 -5.56 19.59 2.09
N ALA A 231 -5.13 18.78 1.12
CA ALA A 231 -5.96 18.40 -0.02
C ALA A 231 -7.24 17.66 0.43
N ALA A 232 -7.12 16.76 1.41
CA ALA A 232 -8.29 16.10 2.00
C ALA A 232 -9.22 17.10 2.70
N THR A 233 -8.68 18.06 3.43
CA THR A 233 -9.49 19.10 4.09
C THR A 233 -10.28 19.93 3.08
N GLU A 234 -9.66 20.28 1.96
CA GLU A 234 -10.30 21.02 0.88
C GLU A 234 -11.44 20.21 0.22
N LEU A 235 -11.21 18.91 -0.02
CA LEU A 235 -12.17 18.06 -0.71
C LEU A 235 -13.34 17.60 0.18
N PHE A 236 -13.07 17.26 1.45
CA PHE A 236 -14.06 16.73 2.39
C PHE A 236 -14.67 17.82 3.28
N GLY A 237 -14.15 19.05 3.25
CA GLY A 237 -14.57 20.15 4.12
C GLY A 237 -14.06 20.07 5.57
N PHE A 238 -13.50 18.93 5.99
CA PHE A 238 -12.97 18.70 7.33
C PHE A 238 -11.57 18.12 7.29
N ALA A 239 -10.72 18.56 8.22
CA ALA A 239 -9.42 17.94 8.42
C ALA A 239 -9.60 16.45 8.77
N PRO A 240 -8.80 15.54 8.18
CA PRO A 240 -8.87 14.13 8.55
C PRO A 240 -8.60 13.90 10.03
N LEU A 241 -9.40 13.06 10.66
CA LEU A 241 -9.10 12.47 11.96
C LEU A 241 -7.96 11.48 11.77
N GLU A 242 -6.75 11.87 12.15
CA GLU A 242 -5.61 10.95 12.16
C GLU A 242 -5.63 10.16 13.47
N VAL A 243 -5.55 8.83 13.36
CA VAL A 243 -5.47 7.92 14.51
C VAL A 243 -4.12 7.19 14.48
N LEU A 244 -3.31 7.38 15.53
CA LEU A 244 -2.08 6.65 15.77
C LEU A 244 -2.40 5.34 16.47
N GLY A 245 -1.73 4.28 16.04
CA GLY A 245 -1.70 3.01 16.75
C GLY A 245 -1.25 1.86 15.83
N SER A 246 -1.38 0.63 16.28
CA SER A 246 -0.92 -0.56 15.55
C SER A 246 -1.88 -1.74 15.73
N THR A 247 -1.56 -2.89 15.11
CA THR A 247 -2.32 -4.12 15.35
C THR A 247 -2.15 -4.62 16.79
N GLU A 248 -0.98 -4.40 17.40
CA GLU A 248 -0.67 -4.71 18.80
C GLU A 248 -1.41 -3.81 19.79
N THR A 249 -1.48 -2.51 19.48
CA THR A 249 -1.95 -1.50 20.44
C THR A 249 -3.37 -1.04 20.22
N SER A 250 -3.94 -1.31 19.04
CA SER A 250 -5.18 -0.66 18.61
C SER A 250 -4.97 0.87 18.57
N GLY A 251 -6.02 1.70 18.65
CA GLY A 251 -5.87 3.15 18.75
C GLY A 251 -5.09 3.60 20.00
N VAL A 252 -4.23 4.60 19.86
CA VAL A 252 -3.41 5.15 20.96
C VAL A 252 -3.64 6.64 21.15
N ALA A 253 -3.61 7.39 20.06
CA ALA A 253 -3.74 8.84 20.06
C ALA A 253 -4.43 9.32 18.79
N ARG A 254 -4.95 10.54 18.82
CA ARG A 254 -5.59 11.19 17.67
C ARG A 254 -5.13 12.63 17.49
N ARG A 255 -5.35 13.15 16.28
CA ARG A 255 -5.24 14.59 15.99
C ARG A 255 -6.08 15.00 14.78
N PHE A 256 -6.34 16.29 14.68
CA PHE A 256 -6.79 16.99 13.49
C PHE A 256 -5.75 18.05 13.19
N ARG A 257 -5.16 18.07 12.00
CA ARG A 257 -4.05 18.99 11.71
C ARG A 257 -4.55 20.32 11.13
N ASN A 258 -4.31 21.40 11.89
CA ASN A 258 -4.34 22.77 11.36
C ASN A 258 -2.93 23.27 10.99
N SER A 259 -1.89 22.52 11.36
CA SER A 259 -0.49 22.78 11.04
C SER A 259 0.25 21.45 10.81
N GLU A 260 1.40 21.50 10.13
CA GLU A 260 2.21 20.30 9.83
C GLU A 260 2.60 19.50 11.08
N ASN A 261 2.94 20.23 12.16
CA ASN A 261 3.45 19.67 13.41
C ASN A 261 2.38 19.59 14.51
N GLU A 262 1.10 19.49 14.18
CA GLU A 262 0.06 19.37 15.21
C GLU A 262 0.34 18.18 16.16
N PRO A 263 0.40 18.41 17.48
CA PRO A 263 0.64 17.37 18.46
C PRO A 263 -0.48 16.34 18.56
N TRP A 264 -0.12 15.13 18.95
CA TRP A 264 -1.03 14.01 19.20
C TRP A 264 -1.67 14.11 20.58
N THR A 265 -2.98 13.88 20.65
CA THR A 265 -3.73 13.77 21.90
C THR A 265 -4.01 12.31 22.20
N VAL A 266 -3.57 11.83 23.36
CA VAL A 266 -3.81 10.43 23.80
C VAL A 266 -5.32 10.16 23.91
N LEU A 267 -5.75 8.97 23.48
CA LEU A 267 -7.16 8.57 23.56
C LEU A 267 -7.61 8.35 25.02
N GLY A 268 -8.91 8.51 25.26
CA GLY A 268 -9.49 8.29 26.59
C GLY A 268 -9.25 6.87 27.08
N GLY A 269 -8.76 6.72 28.32
CA GLY A 269 -8.42 5.41 28.90
C GLY A 269 -7.06 4.86 28.48
N VAL A 270 -6.36 5.49 27.53
CA VAL A 270 -4.99 5.12 27.15
C VAL A 270 -3.99 5.91 27.99
N SER A 271 -2.96 5.23 28.48
CA SER A 271 -1.80 5.84 29.10
C SER A 271 -0.59 5.70 28.17
N ALA A 272 0.09 6.80 27.91
CA ALA A 272 1.27 6.83 27.06
C ALA A 272 2.42 7.53 27.80
N THR A 273 3.59 6.91 27.80
CA THR A 273 4.82 7.45 28.41
C THR A 273 6.00 7.24 27.47
N VAL A 274 7.17 7.78 27.79
CA VAL A 274 8.42 7.48 27.07
C VAL A 274 9.38 6.74 27.99
N SER A 275 10.02 5.69 27.47
CA SER A 275 11.14 5.03 28.13
C SER A 275 12.40 5.91 28.12
N ASP A 276 13.43 5.51 28.87
CA ASP A 276 14.70 6.25 28.98
C ASP A 276 15.38 6.52 27.63
N ASP A 277 15.16 5.67 26.62
CA ASP A 277 15.68 5.82 25.26
C ASP A 277 14.77 6.65 24.33
N GLY A 278 13.70 7.23 24.88
CA GLY A 278 12.75 8.12 24.22
C GLY A 278 11.67 7.43 23.41
N VAL A 279 11.37 6.16 23.72
CA VAL A 279 10.43 5.32 22.95
C VAL A 279 9.05 5.29 23.62
N LEU A 280 8.01 5.49 22.83
CA LEU A 280 6.63 5.53 23.27
C LEU A 280 6.20 4.15 23.82
N GLN A 281 5.83 4.12 25.10
CA GLN A 281 5.27 2.98 25.82
C GLN A 281 3.78 3.24 26.05
N VAL A 282 2.93 2.27 25.72
CA VAL A 282 1.48 2.42 25.76
C VAL A 282 0.84 1.35 26.63
N SER A 283 0.09 1.75 27.63
CA SER A 283 -0.84 0.89 28.37
C SER A 283 -2.26 1.28 28.00
N SER A 284 -3.05 0.35 27.47
CA SER A 284 -4.36 0.64 26.93
C SER A 284 -5.33 -0.50 27.22
N PRO A 285 -6.59 -0.24 27.58
CA PRO A 285 -7.62 -1.29 27.64
C PRO A 285 -7.85 -1.91 26.25
N PHE A 286 -7.47 -1.22 25.18
CA PHE A 286 -7.60 -1.72 23.82
C PHE A 286 -6.53 -2.76 23.47
N THR A 287 -5.45 -2.93 24.24
CA THR A 287 -4.44 -3.96 23.93
C THR A 287 -4.93 -5.36 24.32
N GLY A 288 -5.82 -5.46 25.31
CA GLY A 288 -6.14 -6.71 25.98
C GLY A 288 -5.00 -7.27 26.84
N ASP A 289 -3.90 -6.51 27.00
CA ASP A 289 -2.73 -6.86 27.82
C ASP A 289 -2.57 -5.84 28.94
N ALA A 290 -2.27 -6.32 30.15
CA ALA A 290 -2.02 -5.48 31.31
C ALA A 290 -0.64 -4.77 31.24
N ASN A 291 0.29 -5.32 30.46
CA ASN A 291 1.64 -4.77 30.32
C ASN A 291 1.70 -3.63 29.29
N PRO A 292 2.53 -2.60 29.52
CA PRO A 292 2.81 -1.59 28.51
C PRO A 292 3.41 -2.22 27.24
N VAL A 293 2.90 -1.83 26.08
CA VAL A 293 3.40 -2.20 24.76
C VAL A 293 4.32 -1.10 24.24
N SER A 294 5.53 -1.49 23.84
CA SER A 294 6.48 -0.58 23.18
C SER A 294 6.10 -0.41 21.72
N MET A 295 5.78 0.82 21.31
CA MET A 295 5.38 1.14 19.93
C MET A 295 6.56 1.11 18.94
N GLY A 296 7.78 1.26 19.47
CA GLY A 296 8.97 1.46 18.65
C GLY A 296 8.98 2.82 17.95
N ASP A 297 8.13 3.76 18.35
CA ASP A 297 8.10 5.16 17.90
C ASP A 297 8.77 6.05 18.94
N ARG A 298 9.61 6.99 18.51
CA ARG A 298 10.10 8.05 19.41
C ARG A 298 9.00 9.06 19.64
N ALA A 299 8.90 9.59 20.85
CA ALA A 299 7.94 10.65 21.18
C ALA A 299 8.56 11.69 22.12
N THR A 300 8.06 12.93 22.04
CA THR A 300 8.38 14.00 23.00
C THR A 300 7.07 14.58 23.52
N PHE A 301 6.85 14.48 24.83
CA PHE A 301 5.66 15.03 25.47
C PHE A 301 5.80 16.54 25.70
N LEU A 302 4.71 17.25 25.43
CA LEU A 302 4.54 18.68 25.70
C LEU A 302 3.99 18.88 27.13
N PRO A 303 4.14 20.09 27.71
CA PRO A 303 3.62 20.38 29.05
C PRO A 303 2.11 20.18 29.21
N ASP A 304 1.34 20.19 28.12
CA ASP A 304 -0.12 19.97 28.10
C ASP A 304 -0.52 18.49 27.99
N GLY A 305 0.45 17.56 27.99
CA GLY A 305 0.22 16.12 27.91
C GLY A 305 0.02 15.57 26.49
N ARG A 306 -0.01 16.43 25.46
CA ARG A 306 0.09 16.00 24.06
C ARG A 306 1.53 15.62 23.73
N PHE A 307 1.76 14.98 22.58
CA PHE A 307 3.12 14.60 22.17
C PHE A 307 3.37 14.73 20.68
N GLU A 308 4.63 14.94 20.32
CA GLU A 308 5.12 14.91 18.95
C GLU A 308 5.86 13.59 18.67
N LEU A 309 5.70 13.03 17.48
CA LEU A 309 6.40 11.81 17.07
C LEU A 309 7.76 12.14 16.42
N GLY A 310 8.80 11.45 16.87
CA GLY A 310 10.16 11.47 16.32
C GLY A 310 10.44 10.35 15.30
N GLY A 311 9.42 9.57 14.93
CA GLY A 311 9.50 8.44 14.02
C GLY A 311 10.04 7.15 14.64
N ARG A 312 10.02 6.05 13.87
CA ARG A 312 10.35 4.71 14.38
C ARG A 312 11.84 4.47 14.68
N VAL A 313 12.09 3.71 15.74
CA VAL A 313 13.40 3.22 16.22
C VAL A 313 13.92 2.07 15.36
N ASP A 314 13.04 1.24 14.80
CA ASP A 314 13.40 0.09 13.95
C ASP A 314 13.82 0.50 12.53
N ARG A 315 13.43 1.68 12.06
CA ARG A 315 13.97 2.33 10.85
C ARG A 315 15.38 2.91 11.07
N ILE A 316 16.16 2.35 11.99
CA ILE A 316 17.56 2.68 12.21
C ILE A 316 18.43 1.52 11.72
N LEU A 317 19.12 1.72 10.60
CA LEU A 317 20.06 0.74 10.07
C LEU A 317 21.44 0.89 10.70
N LYS A 318 22.19 -0.21 10.80
CA LYS A 318 23.63 -0.17 11.08
C LYS A 318 24.39 -0.16 9.76
N VAL A 319 24.68 1.03 9.23
CA VAL A 319 25.50 1.19 8.02
C VAL A 319 26.96 1.39 8.43
N GLU A 320 27.84 0.46 8.07
CA GLU A 320 29.28 0.52 8.38
C GLU A 320 29.56 0.74 9.89
N GLY A 321 28.76 0.09 10.74
CA GLY A 321 28.87 0.17 12.20
C GLY A 321 28.20 1.40 12.84
N LYS A 322 27.68 2.34 12.04
CA LYS A 322 26.97 3.54 12.54
C LYS A 322 25.46 3.40 12.42
N ARG A 323 24.73 3.91 13.42
CA ARG A 323 23.26 3.95 13.43
C ARG A 323 22.76 5.08 12.53
N VAL A 324 22.05 4.76 11.46
CA VAL A 324 21.50 5.70 10.48
C VAL A 324 19.97 5.63 10.55
N SER A 325 19.33 6.74 10.92
CA SER A 325 17.86 6.87 10.89
C SER A 325 17.39 7.10 9.45
N LEU A 326 16.64 6.15 8.89
CA LEU A 326 16.10 6.26 7.54
C LEU A 326 15.16 7.46 7.41
N ASN A 327 14.31 7.72 8.42
CA ASN A 327 13.36 8.83 8.42
C ASN A 327 14.08 10.19 8.29
N ARG A 328 15.20 10.37 9.01
CA ARG A 328 16.00 11.59 8.95
C ARG A 328 16.55 11.80 7.54
N VAL A 329 17.12 10.75 6.95
CA VAL A 329 17.74 10.84 5.62
C VAL A 329 16.68 11.09 4.55
N GLU A 330 15.53 10.42 4.65
CA GLU A 330 14.38 10.71 3.78
C GLU A 330 13.93 12.16 3.88
N SER A 331 13.76 12.69 5.11
CA SER A 331 13.37 14.09 5.32
C SER A 331 14.37 15.07 4.69
N ALA A 332 15.68 14.83 4.88
CA ALA A 332 16.72 15.66 4.29
C ALA A 332 16.74 15.60 2.74
N LEU A 333 16.36 14.47 2.15
CA LEU A 333 16.23 14.32 0.69
C LEU A 333 14.95 14.97 0.15
N ARG A 334 13.83 14.92 0.90
CA ARG A 334 12.57 15.61 0.52
C ARG A 334 12.67 17.13 0.55
N GLN A 335 13.63 17.69 1.29
CA GLN A 335 13.92 19.14 1.26
C GLN A 335 14.63 19.59 -0.03
N ASN A 336 14.79 18.71 -1.02
CA ASN A 336 15.33 19.06 -2.32
C ASN A 336 14.18 19.45 -3.27
N ASP A 337 14.35 20.58 -3.98
CA ASP A 337 13.34 21.12 -4.90
C ASP A 337 12.96 20.19 -6.06
N PHE A 338 13.69 19.10 -6.30
CA PHE A 338 13.40 18.11 -7.34
C PHE A 338 12.65 16.87 -6.84
N VAL A 339 12.60 16.64 -5.52
CA VAL A 339 12.13 15.38 -4.92
C VAL A 339 10.69 15.55 -4.44
N GLU A 340 9.80 14.71 -4.98
CA GLU A 340 8.39 14.64 -4.56
C GLU A 340 8.21 13.60 -3.44
N GLU A 341 8.78 12.42 -3.64
CA GLU A 341 8.72 11.32 -2.68
C GLU A 341 10.07 10.60 -2.60
N VAL A 342 10.37 10.05 -1.42
CA VAL A 342 11.55 9.20 -1.23
C VAL A 342 11.26 8.11 -0.22
N ALA A 343 11.76 6.91 -0.53
CA ALA A 343 11.82 5.79 0.39
C ALA A 343 13.26 5.25 0.46
N LEU A 344 13.76 5.10 1.67
CA LEU A 344 15.02 4.46 1.95
C LEU A 344 14.83 3.05 2.47
N LEU A 345 15.76 2.19 2.07
CA LEU A 345 15.80 0.79 2.43
C LEU A 345 17.24 0.27 2.40
N PRO A 346 17.55 -0.75 3.22
CA PRO A 346 18.74 -1.54 3.02
C PRO A 346 18.56 -2.42 1.78
N THR A 347 19.59 -2.51 0.95
CA THR A 347 19.66 -3.52 -0.11
C THR A 347 20.98 -4.29 0.01
N GLN A 348 20.97 -5.55 -0.39
CA GLN A 348 22.19 -6.34 -0.47
C GLN A 348 22.90 -6.10 -1.80
N GLN A 349 24.23 -6.01 -1.76
CA GLN A 349 25.10 -6.06 -2.94
C GLN A 349 26.28 -6.99 -2.62
N GLY A 350 26.17 -8.25 -3.05
CA GLY A 350 27.07 -9.31 -2.58
C GLY A 350 26.89 -9.52 -1.07
N ALA A 351 28.00 -9.53 -0.32
CA ALA A 351 28.01 -9.71 1.14
C ALA A 351 27.84 -8.39 1.95
N ARG A 352 27.60 -7.25 1.29
CA ARG A 352 27.53 -5.94 1.96
C ARG A 352 26.14 -5.33 1.84
N GLU A 353 25.59 -4.93 2.99
CA GLU A 353 24.39 -4.11 3.06
C GLU A 353 24.71 -2.65 2.67
N ARG A 354 23.87 -2.07 1.82
CA ARG A 354 23.98 -0.68 1.34
C ARG A 354 22.66 0.05 1.53
N LEU A 355 22.75 1.30 1.98
CA LEU A 355 21.62 2.21 1.98
C LEU A 355 21.26 2.60 0.55
N SER A 356 20.00 2.42 0.18
CA SER A 356 19.48 2.69 -1.16
C SER A 356 18.31 3.66 -1.10
N ALA A 357 18.11 4.42 -2.18
CA ALA A 357 17.04 5.40 -2.31
C ALA A 357 16.17 5.11 -3.53
N LEU A 358 14.87 4.98 -3.29
CA LEU A 358 13.82 5.10 -4.30
C LEU A 358 13.28 6.51 -4.26
N VAL A 359 13.26 7.18 -5.40
CA VAL A 359 12.94 8.60 -5.50
C VAL A 359 11.90 8.82 -6.58
N VAL A 360 10.82 9.50 -6.22
CA VAL A 360 9.85 10.08 -7.16
C VAL A 360 10.20 11.55 -7.32
N LEU A 361 10.30 11.99 -8.56
CA LEU A 361 10.70 13.35 -8.91
C LEU A 361 9.50 14.14 -9.37
N ASN A 362 9.46 15.43 -9.02
CA ASN A 362 8.54 16.36 -9.65
C ASN A 362 8.98 16.71 -11.09
N ASP A 363 8.22 17.54 -11.80
CA ASP A 363 8.50 17.90 -13.20
C ASP A 363 9.90 18.49 -13.41
N ALA A 364 10.32 19.42 -12.55
CA ALA A 364 11.66 20.00 -12.61
C ALA A 364 12.75 18.94 -12.40
N GLY A 365 12.52 17.99 -11.49
CA GLY A 365 13.42 16.89 -11.22
C GLY A 365 13.53 15.92 -12.40
N ARG A 366 12.42 15.59 -13.06
CA ARG A 366 12.39 14.71 -14.24
C ARG A 366 13.19 15.29 -15.41
N LEU A 367 13.03 16.58 -15.69
CA LEU A 367 13.80 17.29 -16.72
C LEU A 367 15.30 17.25 -16.40
N GLU A 368 15.66 17.58 -15.16
CA GLU A 368 17.07 17.61 -14.75
C GLU A 368 17.71 16.21 -14.69
N LEU A 369 16.92 15.17 -14.36
CA LEU A 369 17.34 13.78 -14.46
C LEU A 369 17.65 13.39 -15.91
N GLY A 370 16.78 13.73 -16.87
CA GLY A 370 17.02 13.44 -18.29
C GLY A 370 18.30 14.11 -18.81
N ARG A 371 18.53 15.37 -18.42
CA ARG A 371 19.70 16.15 -18.83
C ARG A 371 21.02 15.66 -18.24
N LEU A 372 21.03 15.28 -16.96
CA LEU A 372 22.25 14.89 -16.25
C LEU A 372 22.51 13.37 -16.25
N GLY A 373 21.47 12.58 -16.46
CA GLY A 373 21.46 11.15 -16.18
C GLY A 373 21.50 10.83 -14.68
N ALA A 374 21.04 9.62 -14.34
CA ALA A 374 20.87 9.17 -12.95
C ALA A 374 22.13 9.31 -12.07
N PHE A 375 23.31 9.08 -12.63
CA PHE A 375 24.57 9.11 -11.88
C PHE A 375 24.98 10.52 -11.46
N ALA A 376 24.92 11.51 -12.36
CA ALA A 376 25.24 12.88 -12.01
C ALA A 376 24.11 13.55 -11.22
N PHE A 377 22.85 13.21 -11.54
CA PHE A 377 21.69 13.73 -10.82
C PHE A 377 21.65 13.30 -9.35
N SER A 378 21.89 12.01 -9.05
CA SER A 378 21.97 11.53 -7.65
C SER A 378 23.06 12.25 -6.84
N ARG A 379 24.22 12.56 -7.45
CA ARG A 379 25.24 13.40 -6.80
C ARG A 379 24.76 14.83 -6.56
N LYS A 380 24.03 15.42 -7.51
CA LYS A 380 23.44 16.75 -7.34
C LYS A 380 22.48 16.77 -6.14
N LEU A 381 21.65 15.74 -5.96
CA LEU A 381 20.78 15.61 -4.79
C LEU A 381 21.61 15.56 -3.48
N ILE A 382 22.67 14.75 -3.44
CA ILE A 382 23.57 14.66 -2.28
C ILE A 382 24.24 16.00 -1.96
N VAL A 383 24.74 16.73 -2.97
CA VAL A 383 25.38 18.03 -2.78
C VAL A 383 24.38 19.06 -2.26
N ALA A 384 23.16 19.08 -2.81
CA ALA A 384 22.10 19.97 -2.35
C ALA A 384 21.65 19.66 -0.91
N SER A 385 21.78 18.42 -0.45
CA SER A 385 21.55 18.08 0.97
C SER A 385 22.57 18.72 1.91
N GLY A 386 23.75 19.13 1.42
CA GLY A 386 24.77 19.84 2.20
C GLY A 386 25.19 19.07 3.46
N ASP A 387 25.33 19.78 4.57
CA ASP A 387 25.71 19.21 5.87
C ASP A 387 24.56 18.49 6.59
N ARG A 388 23.35 18.46 6.00
CA ARG A 388 22.20 17.72 6.59
C ARG A 388 22.44 16.20 6.61
N LEU A 389 23.27 15.69 5.70
CA LEU A 389 23.60 14.27 5.57
C LEU A 389 25.09 13.99 5.80
N ALA A 390 25.38 13.24 6.86
CA ALA A 390 26.73 12.72 7.09
C ALA A 390 27.13 11.71 5.98
N PRO A 391 28.44 11.49 5.73
CA PRO A 391 28.89 10.58 4.66
C PRO A 391 28.31 9.15 4.71
N THR A 392 28.07 8.63 5.91
CA THR A 392 27.47 7.30 6.14
C THR A 392 25.95 7.27 5.95
N GLU A 393 25.29 8.43 5.96
CA GLU A 393 23.86 8.57 5.72
C GLU A 393 23.52 8.73 4.23
N ARG A 394 24.53 8.91 3.37
CA ARG A 394 24.34 9.14 1.92
C ARG A 394 24.00 7.82 1.21
N PRO A 395 22.84 7.71 0.54
CA PRO A 395 22.50 6.51 -0.22
C PRO A 395 23.53 6.20 -1.29
N LYS A 396 23.87 4.91 -1.43
CA LYS A 396 24.88 4.41 -2.38
C LYS A 396 24.25 3.90 -3.67
N ARG A 397 22.96 3.55 -3.64
CA ARG A 397 22.21 3.12 -4.82
C ARG A 397 20.96 3.97 -4.94
N TRP A 398 20.60 4.27 -6.18
CA TRP A 398 19.49 5.17 -6.51
C TRP A 398 18.64 4.53 -7.59
N ARG A 399 17.33 4.63 -7.41
CA ARG A 399 16.32 4.28 -8.40
C ARG A 399 15.33 5.44 -8.47
N PHE A 400 15.22 6.03 -9.65
CA PHE A 400 14.21 7.03 -9.95
C PHE A 400 13.02 6.28 -10.55
N VAL A 401 11.86 6.43 -9.92
CA VAL A 401 10.65 5.68 -10.24
C VAL A 401 9.48 6.63 -10.44
N PRO A 402 8.51 6.30 -11.32
CA PRO A 402 7.33 7.13 -11.50
C PRO A 402 6.49 7.20 -10.21
N ASP A 403 6.46 6.13 -9.43
CA ASP A 403 5.81 6.04 -8.13
C ASP A 403 6.51 4.97 -7.26
N ILE A 404 6.33 5.06 -5.93
CA ILE A 404 6.84 4.03 -5.01
C ILE A 404 5.75 2.97 -4.79
N PRO A 405 6.03 1.68 -5.12
CA PRO A 405 5.03 0.63 -5.00
C PRO A 405 4.47 0.46 -3.58
N VAL A 406 3.17 0.22 -3.50
CA VAL A 406 2.46 -0.14 -2.27
C VAL A 406 1.64 -1.41 -2.51
N ASN A 407 1.47 -2.23 -1.47
CA ASN A 407 0.59 -3.39 -1.53
C ASN A 407 -0.89 -2.98 -1.55
N SER A 408 -1.80 -3.96 -1.59
CA SER A 408 -3.25 -3.76 -1.56
C SER A 408 -3.77 -3.01 -0.32
N GLN A 409 -2.96 -2.93 0.75
CA GLN A 409 -3.26 -2.19 1.98
C GLN A 409 -2.62 -0.79 1.99
N GLY A 410 -2.03 -0.34 0.88
CA GLY A 410 -1.35 0.95 0.80
C GLY A 410 0.00 1.00 1.52
N LYS A 411 0.55 -0.13 1.95
CA LYS A 411 1.84 -0.19 2.65
C LYS A 411 2.99 -0.42 1.68
N ARG A 412 4.08 0.30 1.88
CA ARG A 412 5.37 0.05 1.21
C ARG A 412 6.03 -1.19 1.82
N VAL A 413 6.01 -2.30 1.12
CA VAL A 413 6.60 -3.56 1.58
C VAL A 413 8.09 -3.59 1.25
N GLN A 414 8.95 -3.78 2.24
CA GLN A 414 10.40 -3.70 2.07
C GLN A 414 10.95 -4.70 1.04
N ARG A 415 10.41 -5.92 0.99
CA ARG A 415 10.76 -6.95 0.00
C ARG A 415 10.51 -6.46 -1.42
N ASP A 416 9.32 -5.92 -1.68
CA ASP A 416 8.91 -5.44 -3.01
C ASP A 416 9.77 -4.24 -3.45
N LEU A 417 10.03 -3.32 -2.52
CA LEU A 417 10.93 -2.19 -2.79
C LEU A 417 12.38 -2.65 -3.04
N ALA A 418 12.86 -3.66 -2.31
CA ALA A 418 14.19 -4.22 -2.50
C ALA A 418 14.33 -4.92 -3.86
N ALA A 419 13.28 -5.60 -4.32
CA ALA A 419 13.25 -6.28 -5.62
C ALA A 419 13.52 -5.31 -6.80
N LEU A 420 13.13 -4.02 -6.69
CA LEU A 420 13.45 -2.99 -7.69
C LEU A 420 14.96 -2.76 -7.87
N PHE A 421 15.78 -3.14 -6.89
CA PHE A 421 17.23 -3.07 -6.96
C PHE A 421 17.88 -4.40 -7.38
N GLU A 422 17.14 -5.50 -7.38
CA GLU A 422 17.63 -6.81 -7.80
C GLU A 422 17.47 -7.01 -9.32
N VAL A 423 16.44 -6.40 -9.91
CA VAL A 423 16.24 -6.42 -11.35
C VAL A 423 17.30 -5.54 -12.05
N PRO A 424 18.08 -6.07 -13.02
CA PRO A 424 19.03 -5.28 -13.78
C PRO A 424 18.33 -4.14 -14.53
N ARG A 425 19.04 -3.01 -14.72
CA ARG A 425 18.49 -1.91 -15.53
C ARG A 425 18.39 -2.31 -17.00
N MET A 426 17.40 -1.79 -17.70
CA MET A 426 17.26 -1.95 -19.15
C MET A 426 18.51 -1.40 -19.86
N GLN A 427 19.05 -0.27 -19.42
CA GLN A 427 20.32 0.24 -19.94
C GLN A 427 21.52 -0.69 -19.68
N GLU A 428 21.51 -1.48 -18.59
CA GLU A 428 22.54 -2.48 -18.30
C GLU A 428 22.36 -3.74 -19.17
N ILE A 429 21.12 -4.20 -19.33
CA ILE A 429 20.77 -5.34 -20.19
C ILE A 429 21.14 -5.06 -21.65
N LEU A 430 20.82 -3.86 -22.14
CA LEU A 430 21.05 -3.51 -23.54
C LEU A 430 22.47 -3.02 -23.81
N SER A 431 23.17 -2.53 -22.78
CA SER A 431 24.56 -2.03 -22.88
C SER A 431 24.78 -1.18 -24.14
N PRO A 432 24.03 -0.07 -24.32
CA PRO A 432 24.03 0.68 -25.56
C PRO A 432 25.43 1.24 -25.89
N GLN A 433 25.82 1.09 -27.15
CA GLN A 433 27.05 1.66 -27.71
C GLN A 433 26.96 3.19 -27.78
N ARG A 434 25.73 3.71 -27.99
CA ARG A 434 25.42 5.14 -27.99
C ARG A 434 24.08 5.36 -27.30
N LEU A 435 24.03 6.37 -26.43
CA LEU A 435 22.83 6.84 -25.76
C LEU A 435 22.84 8.37 -25.77
N GLU A 436 21.86 8.94 -26.45
CA GLU A 436 21.63 10.39 -26.49
C GLU A 436 20.26 10.68 -25.91
N VAL A 437 20.20 11.62 -24.98
CA VAL A 437 18.98 11.95 -24.25
C VAL A 437 18.77 13.45 -24.32
N THR A 438 17.53 13.82 -24.58
CA THR A 438 16.97 15.17 -24.45
C THR A 438 15.80 15.12 -23.47
N ASP A 439 15.15 16.26 -23.25
CA ASP A 439 14.06 16.41 -22.30
C ASP A 439 12.92 15.42 -22.56
N ASP A 440 12.58 15.16 -23.83
CA ASP A 440 11.45 14.34 -24.24
C ASP A 440 11.78 13.26 -25.28
N LYS A 441 13.04 13.14 -25.72
CA LYS A 441 13.49 12.14 -26.70
C LYS A 441 14.79 11.47 -26.30
N ALA A 442 14.89 10.19 -26.61
CA ALA A 442 16.11 9.42 -26.43
C ALA A 442 16.41 8.61 -27.70
N HIS A 443 17.69 8.52 -28.05
CA HIS A 443 18.20 7.72 -29.15
C HIS A 443 19.24 6.75 -28.61
N LEU A 444 19.04 5.45 -28.85
CA LEU A 444 19.88 4.38 -28.35
C LEU A 444 20.34 3.48 -29.48
N VAL A 445 21.62 3.15 -29.52
CA VAL A 445 22.17 2.15 -30.44
C VAL A 445 22.72 0.99 -29.62
N PHE A 446 22.20 -0.21 -29.83
CA PHE A 446 22.64 -1.41 -29.12
C PHE A 446 22.67 -2.63 -30.03
N LYS A 447 23.51 -3.59 -29.66
CA LYS A 447 23.58 -4.89 -30.34
C LYS A 447 22.69 -5.89 -29.61
N VAL A 448 21.92 -6.66 -30.36
CA VAL A 448 21.02 -7.68 -29.82
C VAL A 448 21.84 -8.92 -29.49
N GLU A 449 22.28 -9.03 -28.25
CA GLU A 449 23.10 -10.18 -27.84
C GLU A 449 22.24 -11.46 -27.69
N PRO A 450 22.79 -12.65 -28.04
CA PRO A 450 22.04 -13.90 -28.02
C PRO A 450 21.65 -14.37 -26.61
N ASP A 451 22.29 -13.83 -25.56
CA ASP A 451 22.04 -14.15 -24.16
C ASP A 451 20.98 -13.25 -23.50
N LEU A 452 20.39 -12.31 -24.26
CA LEU A 452 19.31 -11.48 -23.77
C LEU A 452 18.16 -12.34 -23.20
N PRO A 453 17.53 -11.91 -22.09
CA PRO A 453 16.55 -12.73 -21.37
C PRO A 453 15.39 -13.23 -22.24
N TRP A 454 15.00 -12.46 -23.26
CA TRP A 454 13.84 -12.74 -24.12
C TRP A 454 14.05 -13.87 -25.14
N PHE A 455 15.28 -14.38 -25.30
CA PHE A 455 15.53 -15.56 -26.14
C PHE A 455 15.38 -16.88 -25.37
N ARG A 456 15.30 -16.84 -24.03
CA ARG A 456 15.13 -18.05 -23.22
C ARG A 456 13.71 -18.60 -23.38
N GLY A 457 13.58 -19.81 -23.93
CA GLY A 457 12.30 -20.50 -24.08
C GLY A 457 11.45 -20.04 -25.27
N HIS A 458 11.97 -19.18 -26.16
CA HIS A 458 11.27 -18.70 -27.34
C HIS A 458 12.01 -19.06 -28.63
N PHE A 459 11.29 -19.67 -29.58
CA PHE A 459 11.76 -20.05 -30.92
C PHE A 459 13.17 -20.68 -30.93
N THR A 460 13.34 -21.81 -30.23
CA THR A 460 14.65 -22.46 -30.01
C THR A 460 15.44 -22.76 -31.29
N ASN A 461 14.76 -22.92 -32.43
CA ASN A 461 15.39 -23.21 -33.73
C ASN A 461 15.53 -21.97 -34.64
N ALA A 462 14.97 -20.82 -34.25
CA ALA A 462 14.99 -19.57 -35.01
C ALA A 462 14.78 -18.37 -34.06
N PRO A 463 15.78 -18.01 -33.24
CA PRO A 463 15.63 -16.99 -32.21
C PRO A 463 15.29 -15.63 -32.82
N VAL A 464 14.19 -15.04 -32.35
CA VAL A 464 13.69 -13.72 -32.77
C VAL A 464 13.30 -12.94 -31.52
N LEU A 465 13.64 -11.65 -31.48
CA LEU A 465 13.25 -10.76 -30.38
C LEU A 465 11.75 -10.49 -30.46
N PRO A 466 10.93 -10.99 -29.51
CA PRO A 466 9.48 -10.88 -29.60
C PRO A 466 9.00 -9.43 -29.59
N GLY A 467 7.90 -9.16 -30.31
CA GLY A 467 7.34 -7.81 -30.38
C GLY A 467 6.94 -7.23 -29.01
N LEU A 468 6.42 -8.08 -28.12
CA LEU A 468 6.11 -7.67 -26.74
C LEU A 468 7.36 -7.25 -25.97
N SER A 469 8.49 -7.93 -26.18
CA SER A 469 9.77 -7.57 -25.58
C SER A 469 10.24 -6.20 -26.04
N GLN A 470 10.03 -5.85 -27.31
CA GLN A 470 10.36 -4.53 -27.86
C GLN A 470 9.55 -3.41 -27.21
N VAL A 471 8.25 -3.63 -27.00
CA VAL A 471 7.37 -2.71 -26.27
C VAL A 471 7.83 -2.56 -24.81
N HIS A 472 8.09 -3.69 -24.13
CA HIS A 472 8.60 -3.70 -22.76
C HIS A 472 9.92 -2.93 -22.63
N MET A 473 10.86 -3.10 -23.56
CA MET A 473 12.12 -2.35 -23.60
C MET A 473 11.88 -0.84 -23.67
N ALA A 474 10.99 -0.39 -24.56
CA ALA A 474 10.66 1.02 -24.72
C ALA A 474 10.10 1.63 -23.42
N VAL A 475 9.13 0.94 -22.78
CA VAL A 475 8.53 1.41 -21.52
C VAL A 475 9.56 1.49 -20.40
N ARG A 476 10.36 0.44 -20.20
CA ARG A 476 11.37 0.40 -19.12
C ARG A 476 12.48 1.42 -19.34
N LEU A 477 12.86 1.70 -20.59
CA LEU A 477 13.81 2.78 -20.88
C LEU A 477 13.22 4.15 -20.56
N ALA A 478 11.96 4.41 -20.91
CA ALA A 478 11.31 5.68 -20.55
C ALA A 478 11.24 5.88 -19.02
N GLU A 479 10.90 4.82 -18.28
CA GLU A 479 10.93 4.82 -16.82
C GLU A 479 12.34 5.12 -16.28
N GLU A 480 13.37 4.49 -16.83
CA GLU A 480 14.75 4.67 -16.35
C GLU A 480 15.37 6.03 -16.71
N ILE A 481 15.03 6.58 -17.87
CA ILE A 481 15.60 7.83 -18.39
C ILE A 481 14.90 9.04 -17.78
N TRP A 482 13.56 9.05 -17.77
CA TRP A 482 12.77 10.22 -17.38
C TRP A 482 11.97 10.04 -16.10
N SER A 483 12.02 8.86 -15.47
CA SER A 483 11.21 8.56 -14.27
C SER A 483 9.70 8.72 -14.54
N VAL A 484 9.23 8.27 -15.72
CA VAL A 484 7.84 8.39 -16.17
C VAL A 484 7.23 7.05 -16.54
N ALA A 485 5.90 6.96 -16.45
CA ALA A 485 5.11 5.86 -17.00
C ALA A 485 4.03 6.40 -17.96
N PRO A 486 3.72 5.68 -19.05
CA PRO A 486 2.58 5.99 -19.91
C PRO A 486 1.25 6.09 -19.13
N ALA A 487 0.26 6.82 -19.64
CA ALA A 487 -1.07 6.89 -19.03
C ALA A 487 -1.78 5.52 -18.99
N SER A 488 -1.56 4.70 -20.02
CA SER A 488 -2.02 3.32 -20.09
C SER A 488 -0.98 2.47 -20.82
N PHE A 489 -1.04 1.15 -20.64
CA PHE A 489 -0.19 0.20 -21.37
C PHE A 489 -0.82 -0.26 -22.70
N ASN A 490 -1.85 0.45 -23.18
CA ASN A 490 -2.45 0.18 -24.47
C ASN A 490 -1.50 0.56 -25.60
N VAL A 491 -1.30 -0.36 -26.54
CA VAL A 491 -0.44 -0.12 -27.71
C VAL A 491 -1.30 0.19 -28.92
N SER A 492 -1.12 1.38 -29.48
CA SER A 492 -1.78 1.83 -30.70
C SER A 492 -0.76 2.00 -31.83
N ARG A 493 -1.24 1.87 -33.08
CA ARG A 493 -0.42 2.06 -34.30
C ARG A 493 0.83 1.17 -34.36
N MET A 494 0.78 -0.01 -33.76
CA MET A 494 1.90 -0.95 -33.77
C MET A 494 2.15 -1.49 -35.19
N LYS A 495 3.41 -1.44 -35.64
CA LYS A 495 3.83 -2.02 -36.91
C LYS A 495 5.08 -2.87 -36.69
N PHE A 496 5.05 -4.10 -37.19
CA PHE A 496 6.22 -4.98 -37.30
C PHE A 496 6.48 -5.22 -38.78
N GLN A 497 7.62 -4.73 -39.28
CA GLN A 497 7.99 -4.81 -40.69
C GLN A 497 9.03 -5.90 -40.94
N LYS A 498 9.98 -6.07 -40.00
CA LYS A 498 10.98 -7.14 -40.03
C LYS A 498 11.24 -7.69 -38.63
N VAL A 499 11.71 -8.93 -38.60
CA VAL A 499 12.17 -9.60 -37.37
C VAL A 499 13.54 -9.07 -36.97
N ILE A 500 13.78 -9.01 -35.67
CA ILE A 500 15.09 -8.69 -35.07
C ILE A 500 15.70 -10.00 -34.58
N GLN A 501 16.93 -10.29 -34.97
CA GLN A 501 17.66 -11.52 -34.65
C GLN A 501 18.89 -11.22 -33.78
N PRO A 502 19.42 -12.23 -33.05
CA PRO A 502 20.70 -12.10 -32.38
C PRO A 502 21.81 -11.67 -33.35
N GLY A 503 22.60 -10.67 -32.94
CA GLY A 503 23.65 -10.06 -33.75
C GLY A 503 23.24 -8.77 -34.46
N ASP A 504 21.94 -8.51 -34.62
CA ASP A 504 21.46 -7.26 -35.23
C ASP A 504 21.87 -6.05 -34.39
N VAL A 505 22.21 -4.95 -35.08
CA VAL A 505 22.40 -3.65 -34.46
C VAL A 505 21.10 -2.87 -34.62
N VAL A 506 20.50 -2.49 -33.49
CA VAL A 506 19.22 -1.80 -33.43
C VAL A 506 19.43 -0.37 -32.94
N GLU A 507 18.92 0.57 -33.72
CA GLU A 507 18.70 1.95 -33.34
C GLU A 507 17.27 2.12 -32.83
N MET A 508 17.12 2.50 -31.56
CA MET A 508 15.84 2.77 -30.93
C MET A 508 15.69 4.27 -30.68
N ASP A 509 14.62 4.84 -31.23
CA ASP A 509 14.17 6.18 -30.89
C ASP A 509 12.98 6.10 -29.94
N LEU A 510 12.99 6.94 -28.91
CA LEU A 510 11.92 7.15 -27.95
C LEU A 510 11.52 8.62 -27.97
N SER A 511 10.22 8.88 -27.88
CA SER A 511 9.67 10.23 -27.67
C SER A 511 8.50 10.18 -26.69
N PHE A 512 8.59 10.90 -25.59
CA PHE A 512 7.57 10.93 -24.54
C PHE A 512 6.86 12.28 -24.49
N ASN A 513 5.54 12.29 -24.70
CA ASN A 513 4.74 13.49 -24.47
C ASN A 513 4.30 13.54 -23.01
N PHE A 514 4.86 14.48 -22.24
CA PHE A 514 4.57 14.62 -20.81
C PHE A 514 3.13 15.06 -20.51
N GLN A 515 2.48 15.80 -21.41
CA GLN A 515 1.09 16.25 -21.22
C GLN A 515 0.09 15.10 -21.43
N THR A 516 0.23 14.36 -22.53
CA THR A 516 -0.67 13.24 -22.84
C THR A 516 -0.22 11.93 -22.23
N ARG A 517 0.97 11.89 -21.61
CA ARG A 517 1.67 10.69 -21.12
C ARG A 517 1.71 9.56 -22.15
N ARG A 518 2.06 9.91 -23.40
CA ARG A 518 2.20 8.96 -24.52
C ARG A 518 3.65 8.76 -24.89
N LEU A 519 4.08 7.50 -24.97
CA LEU A 519 5.40 7.09 -25.42
C LEU A 519 5.32 6.60 -26.87
N THR A 520 6.00 7.27 -27.77
CA THR A 520 6.24 6.79 -29.13
C THR A 520 7.61 6.14 -29.20
N PHE A 521 7.71 4.99 -29.85
CA PHE A 521 9.00 4.34 -30.12
C PHE A 521 9.12 3.85 -31.56
N SER A 522 10.36 3.80 -32.04
CA SER A 522 10.73 3.09 -33.28
C SER A 522 12.03 2.32 -33.09
N MET A 523 12.10 1.14 -33.70
CA MET A 523 13.32 0.35 -33.82
C MET A 523 13.69 0.20 -35.29
N THR A 524 14.92 0.58 -35.62
CA THR A 524 15.47 0.52 -36.97
C THR A 524 16.85 -0.14 -36.95
N GLY A 525 17.33 -0.56 -38.10
CA GLY A 525 18.70 -1.00 -38.32
C GLY A 525 19.26 -0.33 -39.57
N PRO A 526 20.47 -0.68 -40.01
CA PRO A 526 21.06 -0.14 -41.23
C PRO A 526 20.13 -0.39 -42.43
N ASP A 527 19.51 0.68 -42.93
CA ASP A 527 18.55 0.69 -44.05
C ASP A 527 17.26 -0.15 -43.84
N ILE A 528 16.91 -0.51 -42.60
CA ILE A 528 15.75 -1.37 -42.29
C ILE A 528 14.91 -0.74 -41.18
N LYS A 529 13.59 -0.76 -41.34
CA LYS A 529 12.66 -0.52 -40.22
C LYS A 529 12.21 -1.86 -39.65
N TYR A 530 12.44 -2.08 -38.36
CA TYR A 530 11.97 -3.30 -37.69
C TYR A 530 10.56 -3.10 -37.17
N SER A 531 10.37 -2.11 -36.30
CA SER A 531 9.10 -1.89 -35.63
C SER A 531 8.90 -0.44 -35.15
N GLY A 532 7.69 -0.15 -34.71
CA GLY A 532 7.37 1.08 -33.99
C GLY A 532 5.91 1.12 -33.56
N GLY A 533 5.61 1.97 -32.59
CA GLY A 533 4.27 2.09 -32.02
C GLY A 533 4.14 3.25 -31.05
N VAL A 534 2.91 3.45 -30.56
CA VAL A 534 2.57 4.46 -29.55
C VAL A 534 1.91 3.76 -28.37
N ILE A 535 2.41 3.99 -27.17
CA ILE A 535 1.97 3.41 -25.90
C ILE A 535 1.42 4.54 -25.04
N GLY A 536 0.17 4.45 -24.59
CA GLY A 536 -0.44 5.50 -23.74
C GLY A 536 -1.87 5.85 -24.07
#